data_AF-A0AAD5DSW7-F1
#
_entry.id   AF-A0AAD5DSW7-F1
#
_cell.length_a   1.000
_cell.length_b   1.000
_cell.length_c   1.000
_cell.angle_alpha   90.00
_cell.angle_beta   90.00
_cell.angle_gamma   90.00
#
_symmetry.space_group_name_H-M   'P 1'
#
loop_
_entity.id
_entity.type
_entity.pdbx_description
1 polymer ?
#
loop_
_entity_poly.entity_id
_entity_poly.type
_entity_poly.pdbx_seq_one_letter_code
_entity_poly.pdbx_strand_id
1 'polypeptide(L)'
;MRRPSPPPTLSVRMAHYVFGLCLLAVTVTTFLQLGGVAAQQALCHDNQLLEYWTPAYAAFLAQMAPLKPWTCKWWQITQWWTIALQLSFWMCLTISWLWGTLERYFPALFAHGATATTMCVATSLMMMGESTYYTGKVYNLGLIAFYGFFIGSILNGLLGFSLCELLHAKRAARRRTEPPSTSPSIDSIGTVKDAAAHHV
;
A
#
# COMPACT_ATOMS: atom_id res chain seq x y z
N MET A 1 -30.47 21.45 16.39
CA MET A 1 -29.79 20.19 16.01
C MET A 1 -28.48 20.11 16.78
N ARG A 2 -28.25 19.08 17.62
CA ARG A 2 -26.94 18.90 18.28
C ARG A 2 -25.92 18.50 17.21
N ARG A 3 -24.79 19.21 17.13
CA ARG A 3 -23.65 18.76 16.32
C ARG A 3 -23.23 17.37 16.82
N PRO A 4 -23.09 16.36 15.94
CA PRO A 4 -22.53 15.09 16.35
C PRO A 4 -21.12 15.34 16.90
N SER A 5 -20.82 14.76 18.06
CA SER A 5 -19.48 14.79 18.62
C SER A 5 -18.51 14.14 17.64
N PRO A 6 -17.30 14.70 17.44
CA PRO A 6 -16.32 14.08 16.57
C PRO A 6 -16.02 12.65 17.07
N PRO A 7 -15.80 11.69 16.16
CA PRO A 7 -15.43 10.33 16.53
C PRO A 7 -14.13 10.33 17.36
N PRO A 8 -13.96 9.35 18.27
CA PRO A 8 -12.76 9.25 19.10
C PRO A 8 -11.52 9.08 18.20
N THR A 9 -10.62 10.05 18.22
CA THR A 9 -9.33 9.99 17.52
C THR A 9 -8.26 9.40 18.43
N LEU A 10 -7.41 8.54 17.89
CA LEU A 10 -6.21 8.06 18.58
C LEU A 10 -5.33 9.23 19.05
N SER A 11 -4.59 9.03 20.14
CA SER A 11 -3.52 9.96 20.50
C SER A 11 -2.42 9.94 19.43
N VAL A 12 -1.74 11.07 19.23
CA VAL A 12 -0.66 11.17 18.23
C VAL A 12 0.41 10.09 18.45
N ARG A 13 0.74 9.81 19.71
CA ARG A 13 1.72 8.78 20.07
C ARG A 13 1.24 7.38 19.68
N MET A 14 -0.01 7.02 19.97
CA MET A 14 -0.56 5.73 19.60
C MET A 14 -0.64 5.59 18.07
N ALA A 15 -1.06 6.64 17.36
CA ALA A 15 -1.12 6.62 15.90
C ALA A 15 0.26 6.41 15.27
N HIS A 16 1.34 6.97 15.85
CA HIS A 16 2.71 6.69 15.40
C HIS A 16 3.10 5.21 15.59
N TYR A 17 2.74 4.60 16.73
CA TYR A 17 3.04 3.19 16.96
C TYR A 17 2.29 2.27 16.00
N VAL A 18 0.99 2.50 15.82
CA VAL A 18 0.17 1.71 14.87
C VAL A 18 0.72 1.85 13.46
N PHE A 19 1.02 3.08 13.01
CA PHE A 19 1.62 3.33 11.71
C PHE A 19 2.98 2.63 11.56
N GLY A 20 3.86 2.73 12.56
CA GLY A 20 5.17 2.08 12.54
C GLY A 20 5.09 0.55 12.48
N LEU A 21 4.14 -0.06 13.18
CA LEU A 21 3.89 -1.50 13.12
C LEU A 21 3.36 -1.93 11.74
N CYS A 22 2.42 -1.19 11.16
CA CYS A 22 1.94 -1.46 9.80
C CYS A 22 3.07 -1.34 8.77
N LEU A 23 3.93 -0.32 8.91
CA LEU A 23 5.08 -0.12 8.03
C LEU A 23 6.08 -1.27 8.15
N LEU A 24 6.39 -1.71 9.37
CA LEU A 24 7.25 -2.87 9.61
C LEU A 24 6.66 -4.14 8.99
N ALA A 25 5.36 -4.36 9.13
CA ALA A 25 4.69 -5.52 8.56
C ALA A 25 4.77 -5.53 7.02
N VAL A 26 4.55 -4.39 6.37
CA VAL A 26 4.72 -4.25 4.91
C VAL A 26 6.17 -4.52 4.50
N THR A 27 7.15 -3.99 5.23
CA THR A 27 8.58 -4.25 4.98
C THR A 27 8.90 -5.74 5.06
N VAL A 28 8.44 -6.44 6.10
CA VAL A 28 8.63 -7.89 6.25
C VAL A 28 8.03 -8.65 5.06
N THR A 29 6.82 -8.31 4.63
CA THR A 29 6.22 -8.96 3.45
C THR A 29 6.96 -8.66 2.15
N THR A 30 7.55 -7.47 2.02
CA THR A 30 8.38 -7.13 0.86
C THR A 30 9.63 -7.99 0.80
N PHE A 31 10.25 -8.30 1.95
CA PHE A 31 11.37 -9.25 1.99
C PHE A 31 10.95 -10.69 1.70
N LEU A 32 9.74 -11.11 2.11
CA LEU A 32 9.19 -12.42 1.73
C LEU A 32 8.96 -12.52 0.21
N GLN A 33 8.42 -11.46 -0.41
CA GLN A 33 8.29 -11.36 -1.87
C GLN A 33 9.66 -11.49 -2.55
N LEU A 34 10.65 -10.72 -2.07
CA LEU A 34 12.01 -10.72 -2.62
C LEU A 34 12.67 -12.10 -2.51
N GLY A 35 12.59 -12.75 -1.35
CA GLY A 35 13.13 -14.09 -1.15
C GLY A 35 12.46 -15.15 -2.03
N GLY A 36 11.13 -15.11 -2.13
CA GLY A 36 10.36 -16.04 -2.96
C GLY A 36 10.69 -15.87 -4.46
N VAL A 37 10.65 -14.64 -4.97
CA VAL A 37 10.92 -14.34 -6.38
C VAL A 37 12.37 -14.63 -6.75
N ALA A 38 13.34 -14.27 -5.90
CA ALA A 38 14.75 -14.58 -6.15
C ALA A 38 15.02 -16.09 -6.20
N ALA A 39 14.41 -16.87 -5.30
CA ALA A 39 14.53 -18.32 -5.30
C ALA A 39 13.89 -18.96 -6.55
N GLN A 40 12.72 -18.47 -6.97
CA GLN A 40 12.09 -18.89 -8.22
C GLN A 40 12.97 -18.55 -9.43
N GLN A 41 13.58 -17.36 -9.44
CA GLN A 41 14.44 -16.93 -10.52
C GLN A 41 15.71 -17.80 -10.63
N ALA A 42 16.35 -18.14 -9.52
CA ALA A 42 17.52 -19.02 -9.52
C ALA A 42 17.19 -20.38 -10.20
N LEU A 43 16.07 -20.98 -9.82
CA LEU A 43 15.60 -22.24 -10.41
C LEU A 43 15.29 -22.10 -11.91
N CYS A 44 14.75 -20.95 -12.34
CA CYS A 44 14.54 -20.62 -13.75
C CYS A 44 15.84 -20.60 -14.58
N HIS A 45 16.93 -20.09 -14.02
CA HIS A 45 18.20 -19.95 -14.72
C HIS A 45 19.06 -21.22 -14.69
N ASP A 46 18.99 -22.01 -13.62
CA ASP A 46 19.81 -23.22 -13.45
C ASP A 46 19.30 -24.45 -14.24
N ASN A 47 18.27 -24.30 -15.08
CA ASN A 47 17.57 -25.38 -15.82
C ASN A 47 17.02 -26.53 -14.93
N GLN A 48 17.22 -26.51 -13.62
CA GLN A 48 16.71 -27.50 -12.66
C GLN A 48 15.18 -27.49 -12.55
N LEU A 49 14.51 -26.44 -13.02
CA LEU A 49 13.05 -26.43 -13.13
C LEU A 49 12.50 -27.64 -13.87
N LEU A 50 13.22 -28.17 -14.88
CA LEU A 50 12.80 -29.31 -15.69
C LEU A 50 12.36 -30.53 -14.86
N GLU A 51 12.93 -30.71 -13.67
CA GLU A 51 12.65 -31.82 -12.75
C GLU A 51 11.35 -31.65 -11.94
N TYR A 52 10.74 -30.45 -11.94
CA TYR A 52 9.63 -30.09 -11.04
C TYR A 52 8.34 -29.66 -11.77
N TRP A 53 8.27 -29.82 -13.09
CA TRP A 53 7.06 -29.51 -13.86
C TRP A 53 6.03 -30.65 -13.81
N THR A 54 4.75 -30.29 -13.82
CA THR A 54 3.70 -31.27 -14.06
C THR A 54 3.75 -31.80 -15.50
N PRO A 55 3.25 -33.02 -15.77
CA PRO A 55 3.07 -33.53 -17.12
C PRO A 55 2.24 -32.59 -18.03
N ALA A 56 1.27 -31.87 -17.44
CA ALA A 56 0.44 -30.88 -18.14
C ALA A 56 1.26 -29.68 -18.63
N TYR A 57 2.26 -29.23 -17.87
CA TYR A 57 3.13 -28.14 -18.32
C TYR A 57 4.23 -28.61 -19.28
N ALA A 58 4.69 -29.87 -19.20
CA ALA A 58 5.56 -30.43 -20.24
C ALA A 58 4.88 -30.44 -21.62
N ALA A 59 3.57 -30.74 -21.67
CA ALA A 59 2.75 -30.61 -22.87
C ALA A 59 2.57 -29.15 -23.31
N PHE A 60 2.34 -28.22 -22.38
CA PHE A 60 2.31 -26.78 -22.66
C PHE A 60 3.66 -26.28 -23.22
N LEU A 61 4.80 -26.65 -22.62
CA LEU A 61 6.15 -26.31 -23.11
C LEU A 61 6.46 -26.90 -24.48
N ALA A 62 5.97 -28.10 -24.78
CA ALA A 62 6.12 -28.69 -26.11
C ALA A 62 5.36 -27.88 -27.18
N GLN A 63 4.22 -27.30 -26.81
CA GLN A 63 3.42 -26.40 -27.67
C GLN A 63 3.96 -24.96 -27.69
N MET A 64 4.62 -24.54 -26.60
CA MET A 64 5.05 -23.18 -26.31
C MET A 64 6.58 -23.07 -26.23
N ALA A 65 7.35 -23.98 -26.83
CA ALA A 65 8.82 -23.99 -26.80
C ALA A 65 9.51 -22.63 -27.10
N PRO A 66 8.98 -21.76 -27.99
CA PRO A 66 9.49 -20.39 -28.15
C PRO A 66 9.20 -19.41 -26.98
N LEU A 67 8.43 -19.80 -25.96
CA LEU A 67 8.02 -19.00 -24.79
C LEU A 67 8.75 -19.34 -23.48
N LYS A 68 9.73 -20.26 -23.46
CA LYS A 68 10.69 -20.35 -22.33
C LYS A 68 11.35 -18.99 -22.00
N PRO A 69 11.68 -18.13 -22.99
CA PRO A 69 12.08 -16.74 -22.72
C PRO A 69 10.95 -15.90 -22.11
N TRP A 70 9.69 -16.26 -22.30
CA TRP A 70 8.56 -15.47 -21.82
C TRP A 70 8.32 -15.68 -20.32
N THR A 71 8.30 -16.93 -19.86
CA THR A 71 8.11 -17.27 -18.44
C THR A 71 9.36 -17.04 -17.59
N CYS A 72 10.57 -17.22 -18.13
CA CYS A 72 11.79 -16.91 -17.37
C CYS A 72 12.23 -15.44 -17.47
N LYS A 73 11.66 -14.62 -18.36
CA LYS A 73 12.09 -13.21 -18.55
C LYS A 73 10.98 -12.21 -18.27
N TRP A 74 9.87 -12.25 -19.02
CA TRP A 74 8.80 -11.24 -18.90
C TRP A 74 8.00 -11.36 -17.60
N TRP A 75 7.78 -12.59 -17.15
CA TRP A 75 7.13 -12.86 -15.87
C TRP A 75 7.96 -12.35 -14.67
N GLN A 76 9.25 -12.67 -14.65
CA GLN A 76 10.17 -12.17 -13.64
C GLN A 76 10.26 -10.65 -13.65
N ILE A 77 10.31 -10.03 -14.84
CA ILE A 77 10.28 -8.57 -14.99
C ILE A 77 9.08 -7.98 -14.24
N THR A 78 7.88 -8.54 -14.41
CA THR A 78 6.66 -8.03 -13.75
C THR A 78 6.73 -8.15 -12.23
N GLN A 79 7.23 -9.27 -11.71
CA GLN A 79 7.40 -9.49 -10.27
C GLN A 79 8.44 -8.54 -9.67
N TRP A 80 9.59 -8.39 -10.32
CA TRP A 80 10.65 -7.48 -9.88
C TRP A 80 10.24 -6.02 -9.93
N TRP A 81 9.50 -5.62 -10.96
CA TRP A 81 8.91 -4.27 -11.01
C TRP A 81 7.96 -4.02 -9.86
N THR A 82 7.12 -5.00 -9.52
CA THR A 82 6.19 -4.90 -8.38
C THR A 82 6.94 -4.77 -7.06
N ILE A 83 7.99 -5.56 -6.85
CA ILE A 83 8.87 -5.46 -5.67
C ILE A 83 9.56 -4.07 -5.62
N ALA A 84 10.12 -3.60 -6.74
CA ALA A 84 10.76 -2.28 -6.81
C ALA A 84 9.77 -1.14 -6.50
N LEU A 85 8.52 -1.27 -6.97
CA LEU A 85 7.47 -0.30 -6.72
C LEU A 85 7.03 -0.31 -5.24
N GLN A 86 6.99 -1.48 -4.58
CA GLN A 86 6.80 -1.60 -3.13
C GLN A 86 7.97 -0.99 -2.34
N LEU A 87 9.20 -1.34 -2.71
CA LEU A 87 10.42 -0.83 -2.09
C LEU A 87 10.48 0.69 -2.12
N SER A 88 10.25 1.28 -3.30
CA SER A 88 10.21 2.73 -3.45
C SER A 88 9.09 3.38 -2.63
N PHE A 89 7.89 2.77 -2.60
CA PHE A 89 6.77 3.28 -1.82
C PHE A 89 7.10 3.40 -0.33
N TRP A 90 7.49 2.28 0.32
CA TRP A 90 7.72 2.32 1.76
C TRP A 90 8.99 3.11 2.12
N MET A 91 10.00 3.16 1.26
CA MET A 91 11.17 4.05 1.47
C MET A 91 10.77 5.52 1.44
N CYS A 92 10.05 5.97 0.40
CA CYS A 92 9.56 7.34 0.30
C CYS A 92 8.64 7.71 1.48
N LEU A 93 7.79 6.76 1.89
CA LEU A 93 6.91 6.93 3.04
C LEU A 93 7.69 7.05 4.36
N THR A 94 8.71 6.19 4.56
CA THR A 94 9.58 6.22 5.75
C THR A 94 10.34 7.53 5.83
N ILE A 95 10.94 7.97 4.71
CA ILE A 95 11.65 9.24 4.62
C ILE A 95 10.71 10.41 4.94
N SER A 96 9.52 10.42 4.34
CA SER A 96 8.51 11.46 4.59
C SER A 96 8.02 11.46 6.03
N TRP A 97 7.95 10.28 6.66
CA TRP A 97 7.61 10.14 8.07
C TRP A 97 8.69 10.73 8.98
N LEU A 98 9.95 10.36 8.77
CA LEU A 98 11.08 10.80 9.59
C LEU A 98 11.36 12.30 9.44
N TRP A 99 11.21 12.86 8.24
CA TRP A 99 11.35 14.32 8.01
C TRP A 99 10.10 15.12 8.34
N GLY A 100 9.01 14.47 8.77
CA GLY A 100 7.77 15.17 9.13
C GLY A 100 7.03 15.81 7.95
N THR A 101 7.32 15.39 6.72
CA THR A 101 6.75 15.93 5.47
C THR A 101 5.54 15.13 4.96
N LEU A 102 5.02 14.16 5.74
CA LEU A 102 3.87 13.34 5.38
C LEU A 102 2.66 14.16 4.91
N GLU A 103 2.29 15.25 5.58
CA GLU A 103 1.14 16.09 5.19
C GLU A 103 1.32 16.71 3.80
N ARG A 104 2.55 17.10 3.46
CA ARG A 104 2.89 17.75 2.19
C ARG A 104 2.82 16.77 1.02
N TYR A 105 3.32 15.55 1.22
CA TYR A 105 3.42 14.54 0.16
C TYR A 105 2.31 13.50 0.20
N PHE A 106 1.31 13.65 1.07
CA PHE A 106 0.24 12.67 1.25
C PHE A 106 -0.44 12.23 -0.05
N PRO A 107 -0.88 13.14 -0.96
CA PRO A 107 -1.54 12.71 -2.20
C PRO A 107 -0.65 11.83 -3.07
N ALA A 108 0.64 12.17 -3.18
CA ALA A 108 1.60 11.41 -3.97
C ALA A 108 1.90 10.05 -3.33
N LEU A 109 2.12 10.02 -2.01
CA LEU A 109 2.35 8.78 -1.25
C LEU A 109 1.13 7.86 -1.31
N PHE A 110 -0.08 8.41 -1.23
CA PHE A 110 -1.32 7.64 -1.34
C PHE A 110 -1.47 7.03 -2.75
N ALA A 111 -1.25 7.81 -3.81
CA ALA A 111 -1.32 7.32 -5.19
C ALA A 111 -0.27 6.24 -5.46
N HIS A 112 0.96 6.42 -4.98
CA HIS A 112 2.02 5.41 -5.07
C HIS A 112 1.61 4.14 -4.32
N GLY A 113 1.16 4.26 -3.07
CA GLY A 113 0.70 3.12 -2.27
C GLY A 113 -0.46 2.36 -2.90
N ALA A 114 -1.43 3.06 -3.49
CA ALA A 114 -2.53 2.45 -4.22
C ALA A 114 -2.05 1.69 -5.47
N THR A 115 -1.09 2.27 -6.20
CA THR A 115 -0.46 1.62 -7.36
C THR A 115 0.31 0.38 -6.94
N ALA A 116 1.10 0.48 -5.86
CA ALA A 116 1.85 -0.63 -5.27
C ALA A 116 0.95 -1.78 -4.84
N THR A 117 -0.16 -1.45 -4.20
CA THR A 117 -1.17 -2.42 -3.77
C THR A 117 -1.81 -3.12 -4.96
N THR A 118 -2.21 -2.35 -5.98
CA THR A 118 -2.85 -2.88 -7.19
C THR A 118 -1.92 -3.83 -7.93
N MET A 119 -0.64 -3.47 -8.07
CA MET A 119 0.36 -4.33 -8.69
C MET A 119 0.58 -5.61 -7.88
N CYS A 120 0.66 -5.55 -6.54
CA CYS A 120 0.74 -6.76 -5.71
C CYS A 120 -0.48 -7.68 -5.89
N VAL A 121 -1.70 -7.13 -5.95
CA VAL A 121 -2.90 -7.92 -6.21
C VAL A 121 -2.80 -8.57 -7.59
N ALA A 122 -2.50 -7.80 -8.63
CA ALA A 122 -2.36 -8.32 -9.99
C ALA A 122 -1.32 -9.43 -10.07
N THR A 123 -0.14 -9.25 -9.47
CA THR A 123 0.90 -10.28 -9.40
C THR A 123 0.42 -11.52 -8.66
N SER A 124 -0.28 -11.37 -7.53
CA SER A 124 -0.81 -12.52 -6.79
C SER A 124 -1.86 -13.30 -7.60
N LEU A 125 -2.73 -12.62 -8.35
CA LEU A 125 -3.72 -13.25 -9.22
C LEU A 125 -3.05 -14.01 -10.38
N MET A 126 -2.03 -13.41 -10.99
CA MET A 126 -1.23 -14.08 -12.02
C MET A 126 -0.59 -15.36 -11.47
N MET A 127 0.00 -15.30 -10.29
CA MET A 127 0.63 -16.46 -9.65
C MET A 127 -0.36 -17.57 -9.26
N MET A 128 -1.60 -17.25 -8.85
CA MET A 128 -2.62 -18.28 -8.60
C MET A 128 -2.96 -19.07 -9.86
N GLY A 129 -3.15 -18.38 -11.00
CA GLY A 129 -3.42 -19.02 -12.29
C GLY A 129 -2.29 -19.94 -12.74
N GLU A 130 -1.07 -19.70 -12.26
CA GLU A 130 0.12 -20.47 -12.61
C GLU A 130 0.45 -21.60 -11.63
N SER A 131 -0.17 -21.62 -10.44
CA SER A 131 0.05 -22.65 -9.42
C SER A 131 -0.32 -24.06 -9.91
N THR A 132 -1.08 -24.17 -11.00
CA THR A 132 -1.40 -25.42 -11.71
C THR A 132 -0.22 -26.03 -12.48
N TYR A 133 0.88 -25.28 -12.67
CA TYR A 133 1.99 -25.67 -13.54
C TYR A 133 3.25 -26.14 -12.79
N TYR A 134 3.33 -25.95 -11.48
CA TYR A 134 4.52 -26.27 -10.66
C TYR A 134 4.22 -27.36 -9.61
N THR A 135 5.22 -28.19 -9.26
CA THR A 135 5.14 -29.15 -8.15
C THR A 135 6.35 -29.06 -7.22
N GLY A 136 6.29 -29.76 -6.09
CA GLY A 136 7.43 -29.95 -5.19
C GLY A 136 7.97 -28.65 -4.59
N LYS A 137 9.30 -28.52 -4.53
CA LYS A 137 9.98 -27.36 -3.90
C LYS A 137 9.67 -26.04 -4.61
N VAL A 138 9.50 -26.06 -5.94
CA VAL A 138 9.22 -24.88 -6.76
C VAL A 138 7.82 -24.34 -6.49
N TYR A 139 6.84 -25.24 -6.33
CA TYR A 139 5.49 -24.88 -5.91
C TYR A 139 5.49 -24.20 -4.54
N ASN A 140 6.24 -24.72 -3.57
CA ASN A 140 6.34 -24.13 -2.23
C ASN A 140 7.00 -22.74 -2.25
N LEU A 141 8.04 -22.54 -3.07
CA LEU A 141 8.69 -21.23 -3.23
C LEU A 141 7.78 -20.22 -3.93
N GLY A 142 7.02 -20.68 -4.92
CA GLY A 142 5.98 -19.86 -5.56
C GLY A 142 4.83 -19.50 -4.63
N LEU A 143 4.46 -20.40 -3.71
CA LEU A 143 3.52 -20.09 -2.64
C LEU A 143 4.07 -19.03 -1.69
N ILE A 144 5.35 -19.07 -1.33
CA ILE A 144 5.97 -18.04 -0.49
C ILE A 144 5.91 -16.67 -1.18
N ALA A 145 6.29 -16.59 -2.46
CA ALA A 145 6.17 -15.35 -3.23
C ALA A 145 4.70 -14.89 -3.36
N PHE A 146 3.78 -15.81 -3.68
CA PHE A 146 2.35 -15.54 -3.76
C PHE A 146 1.79 -14.96 -2.45
N TYR A 147 2.03 -15.61 -1.32
CA TYR A 147 1.60 -15.12 -0.02
C TYR A 147 2.28 -13.81 0.35
N GLY A 148 3.53 -13.61 -0.05
CA GLY A 148 4.23 -12.33 0.07
C GLY A 148 3.46 -11.20 -0.61
N PHE A 149 3.05 -11.39 -1.88
CA PHE A 149 2.27 -10.38 -2.62
C PHE A 149 0.84 -10.22 -2.07
N PHE A 150 0.16 -11.33 -1.78
CA PHE A 150 -1.22 -11.33 -1.29
C PHE A 150 -1.33 -10.68 0.09
N ILE A 151 -0.56 -11.15 1.08
CA ILE A 151 -0.54 -10.57 2.43
C ILE A 151 -0.03 -9.13 2.36
N GLY A 152 1.00 -8.86 1.55
CA GLY A 152 1.51 -7.51 1.32
C GLY A 152 0.43 -6.54 0.82
N SER A 153 -0.48 -6.97 -0.05
CA SER A 153 -1.58 -6.13 -0.53
C SER A 153 -2.56 -5.75 0.60
N ILE A 154 -2.89 -6.71 1.48
CA ILE A 154 -3.76 -6.47 2.64
C ILE A 154 -3.08 -5.51 3.62
N LEU A 155 -1.80 -5.73 3.91
CA LEU A 155 -1.04 -4.90 4.83
C LEU A 155 -0.83 -3.48 4.29
N ASN A 156 -0.73 -3.29 2.98
CA ASN A 156 -0.70 -1.95 2.39
C ASN A 156 -2.01 -1.20 2.58
N GLY A 157 -3.16 -1.89 2.51
CA GLY A 157 -4.44 -1.31 2.89
C GLY A 157 -4.43 -0.82 4.35
N LEU A 158 -3.97 -1.66 5.27
CA LEU A 158 -3.83 -1.31 6.70
C LEU A 158 -2.84 -0.15 6.93
N LEU A 159 -1.74 -0.12 6.18
CA LEU A 159 -0.78 0.98 6.20
C LEU A 159 -1.41 2.29 5.73
N GLY A 160 -2.24 2.25 4.67
CA GLY A 160 -3.02 3.40 4.22
C GLY A 160 -3.99 3.91 5.28
N PHE A 161 -4.73 3.02 5.94
CA PHE A 161 -5.63 3.39 7.05
C PHE A 161 -4.86 4.02 8.23
N SER A 162 -3.77 3.40 8.67
CA SER A 162 -2.96 3.91 9.77
C SER A 162 -2.28 5.25 9.45
N LEU A 163 -1.92 5.49 8.18
CA LEU A 163 -1.41 6.78 7.71
C LEU A 163 -2.48 7.87 7.82
N CYS A 164 -3.72 7.57 7.38
CA CYS A 164 -4.83 8.50 7.52
C CYS A 164 -5.10 8.83 8.99
N GLU A 165 -5.15 7.83 9.87
CA GLU A 165 -5.32 8.03 11.33
C GLU A 165 -4.20 8.89 11.93
N LEU A 166 -2.95 8.65 11.52
CA LEU A 166 -1.81 9.45 11.95
C LEU A 166 -1.94 10.92 11.52
N LEU A 167 -2.34 11.18 10.28
CA LEU A 167 -2.56 12.54 9.78
C LEU A 167 -3.76 13.21 10.47
N HIS A 168 -4.84 12.48 10.71
CA HIS A 168 -5.99 12.97 11.46
C HIS A 168 -5.61 13.32 12.90
N ALA A 169 -4.87 12.45 13.59
CA ALA A 169 -4.40 12.70 14.95
C ALA A 169 -3.47 13.93 15.01
N LYS A 170 -2.55 14.10 14.04
CA LYS A 170 -1.68 15.28 13.94
C LYS A 170 -2.47 16.57 13.72
N ARG A 171 -3.43 16.57 12.80
CA ARG A 171 -4.32 17.73 12.55
C ARG A 171 -5.19 18.06 13.75
N ALA A 172 -5.75 17.05 14.43
CA ALA A 172 -6.57 17.24 15.62
C ALA A 172 -5.74 17.81 16.79
N ALA A 173 -4.51 17.36 16.97
CA ALA A 173 -3.60 17.91 17.98
C ALA A 173 -3.27 19.39 17.70
N ARG A 174 -2.98 19.75 16.44
CA ARG A 174 -2.72 21.16 16.05
C ARG A 174 -3.91 22.08 16.33
N ARG A 175 -5.13 21.65 15.99
CA ARG A 175 -6.36 22.43 16.26
C ARG A 175 -6.65 22.65 17.74
N ARG A 176 -6.13 21.79 18.64
CA ARG A 176 -6.24 21.99 20.10
C ARG A 176 -5.20 22.96 20.64
N THR A 177 -4.08 23.13 19.95
CA THR A 177 -3.00 24.05 20.32
C THR A 177 -3.14 25.43 19.66
N GLU A 178 -3.96 25.56 18.62
CA GLU A 178 -4.32 26.85 18.05
C GLU A 178 -5.13 27.65 19.09
N PRO A 179 -4.68 28.86 19.49
CA PRO A 179 -5.47 29.70 20.38
C PRO A 179 -6.81 30.03 19.71
N PRO A 180 -7.93 30.09 20.47
CA PRO A 180 -9.21 30.48 19.89
C PRO A 180 -9.03 31.82 19.19
N SER A 181 -9.37 31.88 17.90
CA SER A 181 -9.27 33.12 17.14
C SER A 181 -10.13 34.18 17.85
N THR A 182 -9.49 35.19 18.42
CA THR A 182 -10.16 36.36 19.00
C THR A 182 -10.73 37.29 17.94
N SER A 183 -10.79 36.88 16.66
CA SER A 183 -11.49 37.64 15.64
C SER A 183 -12.97 37.70 16.01
N PRO A 184 -13.53 38.90 16.26
CA PRO A 184 -14.97 39.05 16.40
C PRO A 184 -15.59 38.48 15.13
N SER A 185 -16.50 37.51 15.27
CA SER A 185 -17.34 37.10 14.15
C SER A 185 -18.04 38.37 13.64
N ILE A 186 -17.85 38.69 12.36
CA ILE A 186 -18.56 39.77 11.65
C ILE A 186 -20.08 39.54 11.63
N ASP A 187 -20.57 38.44 12.21
CA ASP A 187 -21.99 38.17 12.45
C ASP A 187 -22.63 39.06 13.54
N SER A 188 -21.87 39.94 14.20
CA SER A 188 -22.42 40.93 15.16
C SER A 188 -22.52 42.36 14.63
N ILE A 189 -22.33 42.62 13.34
CA ILE A 189 -22.70 43.92 12.75
C ILE A 189 -24.22 43.93 12.65
N GLY A 190 -24.85 44.55 13.64
CA GLY A 190 -26.29 44.58 13.83
C GLY A 190 -27.06 45.01 12.60
N THR A 191 -28.21 44.36 12.41
CA THR A 191 -29.35 44.88 11.67
C THR A 191 -29.90 46.11 12.40
N VAL A 192 -29.21 47.25 12.27
CA VAL A 192 -29.78 48.57 12.53
C VAL A 192 -30.00 49.25 11.19
N LYS A 193 -30.99 48.77 10.43
CA LYS A 193 -31.48 49.53 9.27
C LYS A 193 -32.95 49.27 8.90
N ASP A 194 -33.84 49.04 9.87
CA ASP A 194 -35.29 49.00 9.62
C ASP A 194 -36.12 50.01 10.43
N ALA A 195 -35.49 50.94 11.16
CA ALA A 195 -36.20 51.95 11.95
C ALA A 195 -36.52 53.27 11.20
N ALA A 196 -36.46 53.29 9.86
CA ALA A 196 -36.67 54.52 9.07
C ALA A 196 -37.68 54.40 7.92
N ALA A 197 -38.63 53.45 7.97
CA ALA A 197 -39.58 53.22 6.86
C ALA A 197 -41.05 53.08 7.27
N HIS A 198 -41.45 53.65 8.41
CA HIS A 198 -42.88 53.75 8.79
C HIS A 198 -43.24 55.15 9.25
N HIS A 199 -43.25 56.11 8.32
CA HIS A 199 -44.03 57.34 8.41
C HIS A 199 -44.24 57.92 7.01
N VAL A 200 -45.22 57.39 6.28
CA VAL A 200 -46.16 58.13 5.40
C VAL A 200 -47.47 57.36 5.39
#